data_AF-A0A318RTZ6-F1
#
_entry.id   AF-A0A318RTZ6-F1
#
_cell.length_a   1.000
_cell.length_b   1.000
_cell.length_c   1.000
_cell.angle_alpha   90.00
_cell.angle_beta   90.00
_cell.angle_gamma   90.00
#
_symmetry.space_group_name_H-M   'P 1'
#
loop_
_entity.id
_entity.type
_entity.pdbx_description
1 polymer ?
#
loop_
_entity_poly.entity_id
_entity_poly.type
_entity_poly.pdbx_seq_one_letter_code
_entity_poly.pdbx_strand_id
1 'polypeptide(L)'
;MGSAGGRIDSYPGTAMTSHHMVNPDMEFFYCPYCGEQDLYPREDRGWECHQCQRAFTLTLTATRLTDRPHTIAPPTRQESSLP
;
A
#
# COMPACT_ATOMS: atom_id res chain seq x y z
N MET A 1 25.62 -38.75 7.50
CA MET A 1 26.58 -37.70 7.08
C MET A 1 26.33 -37.47 5.59
N GLY A 2 25.47 -36.56 5.12
CA GLY A 2 25.19 -35.21 5.59
C GLY A 2 26.15 -34.24 4.92
N SER A 3 25.83 -33.76 3.70
CA SER A 3 26.19 -32.42 3.22
C SER A 3 25.46 -32.11 1.92
N ALA A 4 24.61 -31.10 2.02
CA ALA A 4 23.82 -30.49 0.97
C ALA A 4 24.72 -29.67 0.04
N GLY A 5 24.58 -29.86 -1.27
CA GLY A 5 25.13 -28.97 -2.30
C GLY A 5 24.00 -28.26 -3.02
N GLY A 6 23.43 -27.22 -2.39
CA GLY A 6 22.44 -26.34 -3.02
C GLY A 6 23.15 -25.39 -3.98
N ARG A 7 22.92 -25.57 -5.29
CA ARG A 7 23.40 -24.66 -6.34
C ARG A 7 22.57 -23.37 -6.26
N ILE A 8 23.22 -22.28 -5.85
CA ILE A 8 22.69 -20.92 -5.99
C ILE A 8 22.74 -20.54 -7.47
N ASP A 9 21.71 -20.92 -8.22
CA ASP A 9 21.52 -20.36 -9.56
C ASP A 9 21.10 -18.89 -9.41
N SER A 10 22.11 -18.05 -9.63
CA SER A 10 22.08 -16.61 -9.89
C SER A 10 20.75 -16.15 -10.49
N TYR A 11 20.03 -15.25 -9.80
CA TYR A 11 18.99 -14.45 -10.44
C TYR A 11 19.65 -13.35 -11.28
N PRO A 12 19.52 -13.34 -12.62
CA PRO A 12 19.85 -12.19 -13.43
C PRO A 12 18.59 -11.33 -13.53
N GLY A 13 18.63 -10.13 -12.99
CA GLY A 13 17.43 -9.29 -12.94
C GLY A 13 17.65 -7.88 -12.48
N THR A 14 18.78 -7.26 -12.84
CA THR A 14 18.92 -5.80 -12.79
C THR A 14 18.06 -5.17 -13.89
N ALA A 15 16.73 -5.35 -13.82
CA ALA A 15 15.80 -4.48 -14.52
C ALA A 15 15.61 -3.26 -13.61
N MET A 16 16.14 -2.13 -14.05
CA MET A 16 15.91 -0.82 -13.44
C MET A 16 14.45 -0.45 -13.63
N THR A 17 13.54 -1.10 -12.90
CA THR A 17 12.14 -0.71 -12.83
C THR A 17 12.09 0.50 -11.91
N SER A 18 12.32 1.68 -12.49
CA SER A 18 11.43 2.81 -12.30
C SER A 18 10.81 2.87 -10.89
N HIS A 19 11.60 3.21 -9.87
CA HIS A 19 11.12 3.55 -8.52
C HIS A 19 10.35 4.89 -8.58
N HIS A 20 9.38 5.04 -9.48
CA HIS A 20 8.41 6.12 -9.43
C HIS A 20 7.46 5.82 -8.28
N MET A 21 7.91 6.20 -7.07
CA MET A 21 7.08 6.63 -5.94
C MET A 21 5.71 5.93 -5.87
N VAL A 22 5.69 4.60 -5.80
CA VAL A 22 4.47 3.90 -5.40
C VAL A 22 4.40 4.10 -3.89
N ASN A 23 3.58 5.06 -3.47
CA ASN A 23 3.26 5.23 -2.07
C ASN A 23 2.71 3.86 -1.59
N PRO A 24 3.33 3.19 -0.60
CA PRO A 24 2.92 1.84 -0.20
C PRO A 24 1.50 1.78 0.37
N ASP A 25 0.93 2.94 0.72
CA ASP A 25 -0.46 3.13 1.12
C ASP A 25 -1.40 3.48 -0.06
N MET A 26 -0.94 3.40 -1.33
CA MET A 26 -1.80 3.57 -2.52
C MET A 26 -2.74 2.37 -2.66
N GLU A 27 -3.78 2.37 -1.86
CA GLU A 27 -5.05 1.76 -2.22
C GLU A 27 -5.57 2.54 -3.45
N PHE A 28 -5.56 1.91 -4.62
CA PHE A 28 -6.03 2.49 -5.87
C PHE A 28 -7.34 3.26 -5.69
N PHE A 29 -7.37 4.53 -6.13
CA PHE A 29 -8.59 5.32 -6.10
C PHE A 29 -9.54 4.84 -7.21
N TYR A 30 -10.79 4.57 -6.86
CA TYR A 30 -11.83 4.16 -7.81
C TYR A 30 -12.75 5.34 -8.15
N CYS A 31 -13.15 5.47 -9.42
CA CYS A 31 -14.14 6.44 -9.86
C CYS A 31 -15.48 6.18 -9.16
N PRO A 32 -16.07 7.15 -8.44
CA PRO A 32 -17.33 6.94 -7.72
C PRO A 32 -18.54 6.74 -8.65
N TYR A 33 -18.36 6.95 -9.96
CA TYR A 33 -19.43 6.84 -10.94
C TYR A 33 -19.44 5.51 -11.70
N CYS A 34 -18.29 4.94 -12.03
CA CYS A 34 -18.19 3.70 -12.81
C CYS A 34 -17.38 2.59 -12.12
N GLY A 35 -16.67 2.88 -11.03
CA GLY A 35 -15.86 1.89 -10.32
C GLY A 35 -14.53 1.53 -11.01
N GLU A 36 -14.11 2.30 -12.03
CA GLU A 36 -12.83 2.10 -12.73
C GLU A 36 -11.68 2.86 -12.04
N GLN A 37 -10.45 2.39 -12.24
CA GLN A 37 -9.24 2.94 -11.60
C GLN A 37 -8.51 4.00 -12.47
N ASP A 38 -9.07 4.33 -13.63
CA ASP A 38 -8.48 5.22 -14.63
C ASP A 38 -8.79 6.71 -14.31
N LEU A 39 -8.34 7.16 -13.14
CA LEU A 39 -8.51 8.52 -12.60
C LEU A 39 -7.23 9.36 -12.73
N TYR A 40 -7.36 10.57 -13.25
CA TYR A 40 -6.24 11.51 -13.41
C TYR A 40 -6.53 12.86 -12.74
N PRO A 41 -5.51 13.49 -12.13
CA PRO A 41 -5.65 14.83 -11.57
C PRO A 41 -5.79 15.87 -12.69
N ARG A 42 -6.68 16.83 -12.48
CA ARG A 42 -6.87 18.00 -13.35
C ARG A 42 -6.22 19.23 -12.74
N GLU A 43 -5.83 20.18 -13.60
CA GLU A 43 -5.18 21.44 -13.18
C GLU A 43 -6.05 22.29 -12.23
N ASP A 44 -7.37 22.19 -12.33
CA ASP A 44 -8.34 22.96 -11.55
C ASP A 44 -8.68 22.36 -10.17
N ARG A 45 -7.78 21.54 -9.61
CA ARG A 45 -7.98 20.82 -8.33
C ARG A 45 -9.17 19.85 -8.39
N GLY A 46 -9.27 19.13 -9.50
CA GLY A 46 -10.28 18.10 -9.74
C GLY A 46 -9.66 16.78 -10.17
N TRP A 47 -10.52 15.81 -10.44
CA TRP A 47 -10.19 14.49 -10.97
C TRP A 47 -11.05 14.22 -12.21
N GLU A 48 -10.47 13.55 -13.18
CA GLU A 48 -11.16 13.07 -14.38
C GLU A 48 -11.04 11.56 -14.50
N CYS A 49 -12.15 10.88 -14.81
CA CYS A 49 -12.12 9.48 -15.20
C CYS A 49 -12.14 9.37 -16.73
N HIS A 50 -11.13 8.72 -17.32
CA HIS A 50 -11.07 8.54 -18.77
C HIS A 50 -12.04 7.48 -19.30
N GLN A 51 -12.47 6.52 -18.47
CA GLN A 51 -13.44 5.49 -18.90
C GLN A 51 -14.85 6.06 -19.07
N CYS A 52 -15.34 6.85 -18.09
CA CYS A 52 -16.69 7.42 -18.13
C CYS A 52 -16.74 8.92 -18.45
N GLN A 53 -15.59 9.55 -18.72
CA GLN A 53 -15.44 10.96 -19.12
C GLN A 53 -16.07 11.96 -18.14
N ARG A 54 -16.06 11.65 -16.84
CA ARG A 54 -16.61 12.54 -15.79
C ARG A 54 -15.49 13.23 -15.05
N ALA A 55 -15.66 14.53 -14.84
CA ALA A 55 -14.82 15.35 -13.99
C ALA A 55 -15.55 15.69 -12.67
N PHE A 56 -14.84 15.66 -11.55
CA PHE A 56 -15.37 15.95 -10.21
C PHE A 56 -14.29 16.48 -9.26
N THR A 57 -14.69 17.10 -8.16
CA THR A 57 -13.77 17.62 -7.12
C THR A 57 -14.07 16.95 -5.79
N LEU A 58 -13.02 16.69 -5.00
CA LEU A 58 -13.15 16.14 -3.65
C LEU A 58 -12.83 17.23 -2.63
N THR A 59 -13.56 17.23 -1.51
CA THR A 59 -13.28 18.09 -0.35
C THR A 59 -13.18 17.22 0.89
N LEU A 60 -12.06 17.35 1.62
CA LEU A 60 -11.91 16.70 2.92
C LEU A 60 -12.77 17.45 3.95
N THR A 61 -13.85 16.82 4.40
CA THR A 61 -14.78 17.44 5.36
C THR A 61 -14.35 17.19 6.81
N ALA A 62 -13.93 15.97 7.13
CA ALA A 62 -13.44 15.59 8.47
C ALA A 62 -12.65 14.28 8.40
N THR A 63 -11.68 14.12 9.31
CA THR A 63 -11.01 12.83 9.55
C THR A 63 -11.62 12.21 10.80
N ARG A 64 -12.22 11.03 10.65
CA ARG A 64 -12.77 10.30 11.80
C ARG A 64 -11.62 9.64 12.55
N LEU A 65 -11.22 10.23 13.67
CA LEU A 65 -10.43 9.53 14.69
C LEU A 65 -11.31 8.42 15.27
N THR A 66 -11.12 7.20 14.79
CA THR A 66 -11.55 6.04 15.56
C THR A 66 -10.53 5.88 16.67
N ASP A 67 -10.99 5.92 17.93
CA ASP A 67 -10.18 5.43 19.04
C ASP A 67 -10.05 3.92 18.88
N ARG A 68 -9.16 3.49 17.97
CA ARG A 68 -8.72 2.12 17.91
C ARG A 68 -7.62 2.02 18.97
N PRO A 69 -7.85 1.35 20.11
CA PRO A 69 -6.74 1.02 20.98
C PRO A 69 -5.80 0.13 20.16
N HIS A 70 -4.68 0.70 19.74
CA HIS A 70 -3.53 -0.09 19.37
C HIS A 70 -3.03 -0.66 20.69
N THR A 71 -3.56 -1.82 21.08
CA THR A 71 -2.99 -2.58 22.19
C THR A 71 -1.56 -2.92 21.78
N ILE A 72 -0.61 -2.06 22.15
CA ILE A 72 0.79 -2.44 22.22
C ILE A 72 0.84 -3.33 23.46
N ALA A 73 0.56 -4.63 23.27
CA ALA A 73 0.84 -5.60 24.30
C ALA A 73 2.33 -5.45 24.64
N PRO A 74 2.70 -5.18 25.90
CA PRO A 74 4.11 -5.18 26.28
C PRO A 74 4.69 -6.55 25.93
N PRO A 75 5.96 -6.66 25.48
CA PRO A 75 6.56 -7.96 25.23
C PRO A 75 6.46 -8.76 26.53
N THR A 76 5.69 -9.86 26.49
CA THR A 76 5.61 -10.78 27.60
C THR A 76 7.03 -11.24 27.89
N ARG A 77 7.61 -10.78 29.00
CA ARG A 77 8.87 -11.34 29.49
C ARG A 77 8.57 -12.81 29.78
N GLN A 78 9.02 -13.69 28.89
CA GLN A 78 9.01 -15.12 29.13
C GLN A 78 10.01 -15.36 30.24
N GLU A 79 9.52 -15.31 31.49
CA GLU A 79 10.26 -15.68 32.68
C GLU A 79 10.43 -17.20 32.61
N SER A 80 11.38 -17.61 31.78
CA SER A 80 12.03 -18.89 31.88
C SER A 80 12.72 -18.92 33.24
N SER A 81 12.61 -20.05 33.93
CA SER A 81 13.35 -20.44 35.14
C SER A 81 12.62 -20.01 36.43
N LEU A 82 12.26 -20.86 37.40
CA LEU A 82 12.78 -22.15 37.91
C LEU A 82 11.73 -22.74 38.90
N PRO A 83 12.00 -23.87 39.60
CA PRO A 83 12.50 -25.18 39.17
C PRO A 83 11.41 -26.26 39.18
#